data_AF-A0A4R8XGU9-F1
#
_entry.id   AF-A0A4R8XGU9-F1
#
_cell.length_a   1.000
_cell.length_b   1.000
_cell.length_c   1.000
_cell.angle_alpha   90.00
_cell.angle_beta   90.00
_cell.angle_gamma   90.00
#
_symmetry.space_group_name_H-M   'P 1'
#
loop_
_entity.id
_entity.type
_entity.pdbx_description
1 polymer ?
#
loop_
_entity_poly.entity_id
_entity_poly.type
_entity_poly.pdbx_seq_one_letter_code
_entity_poly.pdbx_strand_id
1 'polypeptide(L)'
;MIGVLRRPVESAQYTSIKFTETVALEGLVASIGTIGDAYDNAAAETVIGLYKNEEVAKTSPFVTGPLKTLADVEKLTFDWLDWYNNRRLHEYLSV
;
A
#
# COMPACT_ATOMS: atom_id res chain seq x y z
N MET A 1 20.54 12.11 35.49
CA MET A 1 19.07 11.91 35.42
C MET A 1 18.72 11.76 33.94
N ILE A 2 18.52 10.54 33.47
CA ILE A 2 18.20 10.25 32.05
C ILE A 2 16.68 10.32 31.91
N GLY A 3 16.20 11.30 31.15
CA GLY A 3 14.77 11.44 30.84
C GLY A 3 14.32 10.31 29.91
N VAL A 4 13.36 9.50 30.35
CA VAL A 4 12.69 8.50 29.51
C VAL A 4 11.90 9.25 28.44
N LEU A 5 12.29 9.08 27.18
CA LEU A 5 11.49 9.53 26.03
C LEU A 5 10.12 8.84 26.11
N ARG A 6 9.04 9.61 26.25
CA ARG A 6 7.68 9.07 26.12
C ARG A 6 7.54 8.47 24.73
N ARG A 7 7.12 7.20 24.67
CA ARG A 7 6.65 6.55 23.43
C ARG A 7 5.60 7.44 22.72
N PRO A 8 5.64 7.54 21.38
CA PRO A 8 4.56 8.19 20.64
C PRO A 8 3.23 7.53 21.01
N VAL A 9 2.16 8.31 20.99
CA VAL A 9 0.81 7.79 21.23
C VAL A 9 0.54 6.66 20.25
N GLU A 10 0.45 5.42 20.74
CA GLU A 10 -0.10 4.32 19.94
C GLU A 10 -1.62 4.39 20.04
N SER A 11 -2.28 4.48 18.89
CA SER A 11 -3.74 4.41 18.85
C SER A 11 -4.16 3.01 19.28
N ALA A 12 -4.91 2.89 20.38
CA ALA A 12 -5.55 1.64 20.76
C ALA A 12 -6.62 1.20 19.73
N GLN A 13 -6.97 2.09 18.80
CA GLN A 13 -7.90 1.85 17.71
C GLN A 13 -7.11 1.75 16.40
N TYR A 14 -6.89 0.52 15.95
CA TYR A 14 -6.21 0.19 14.68
C TYR A 14 -7.18 0.13 13.49
N THR A 15 -8.50 0.16 13.73
CA THR A 15 -9.53 0.03 12.69
C THR A 15 -10.66 1.05 12.88
N SER A 16 -11.26 1.51 11.78
CA SER A 16 -12.40 2.43 11.83
C SER A 16 -13.67 1.70 12.26
N ILE A 17 -14.47 2.31 13.15
CA ILE A 17 -15.79 1.78 13.53
C ILE A 17 -16.68 1.62 12.29
N LYS A 18 -16.64 2.61 11.39
CA LYS A 18 -17.41 2.58 10.14
C LYS A 18 -17.03 1.40 9.25
N PHE A 19 -15.76 1.01 9.24
CA PHE A 19 -15.31 -0.15 8.48
C PHE A 19 -15.94 -1.43 9.04
N THR A 20 -15.86 -1.64 10.37
CA THR A 20 -16.44 -2.82 11.02
C THR A 20 -17.96 -2.88 10.86
N GLU A 21 -18.66 -1.73 10.96
CA GLU A 21 -20.10 -1.63 10.71
C GLU A 21 -20.46 -2.06 9.28
N THR A 22 -19.76 -1.53 8.27
CA THR A 22 -20.01 -1.86 6.86
C THR A 22 -19.72 -3.33 6.57
N VAL A 23 -18.61 -3.87 7.07
CA VAL A 23 -18.24 -5.29 6.88
C VAL A 23 -19.31 -6.22 7.45
N ALA A 24 -19.84 -5.90 8.64
CA ALA A 24 -20.93 -6.66 9.25
C ALA A 24 -22.25 -6.53 8.47
N LEU A 25 -22.57 -5.34 7.96
CA LEU A 25 -23.77 -5.10 7.13
C LEU A 25 -23.74 -5.89 5.82
N GLU A 26 -22.58 -5.97 5.18
CA GLU A 26 -22.39 -6.71 3.93
C GLU A 26 -22.18 -8.22 4.14
N GLY A 27 -22.21 -8.71 5.39
CA GLY A 27 -22.01 -10.12 5.72
C GLY A 27 -20.60 -10.65 5.41
N LEU A 28 -19.61 -9.74 5.33
CA LEU A 28 -18.23 -10.07 5.02
C LEU A 28 -17.45 -10.41 6.29
N VAL A 29 -16.44 -11.28 6.15
CA VAL A 29 -15.48 -11.54 7.23
C VAL A 29 -14.35 -10.54 7.09
N ALA A 30 -14.10 -9.75 8.12
CA ALA A 30 -12.99 -8.81 8.13
C ALA A 30 -11.66 -9.60 8.20
N SER A 31 -10.88 -9.58 7.13
CA SER A 31 -9.51 -10.11 7.13
C SER A 31 -8.58 -9.09 7.78
N ILE A 32 -8.66 -8.97 9.10
CA ILE A 32 -7.79 -8.08 9.88
C ILE A 32 -6.89 -8.97 10.74
N GLY A 33 -5.58 -8.86 10.56
CA GLY A 33 -4.60 -9.58 11.38
C GLY A 33 -4.74 -9.26 12.88
N THR A 34 -4.31 -10.19 13.73
CA THR A 34 -4.16 -9.92 15.16
C THR A 34 -3.09 -8.86 15.42
N ILE A 35 -3.13 -8.18 16.57
CA ILE A 35 -2.09 -7.20 16.95
C ILE A 35 -0.72 -7.88 16.88
N GLY A 36 0.20 -7.32 16.08
CA GLY A 36 1.55 -7.82 15.91
C GLY A 36 1.74 -8.85 14.80
N ASP A 37 0.67 -9.23 14.10
CA ASP A 37 0.75 -10.06 12.89
C ASP A 37 0.55 -9.20 11.64
N ALA A 38 1.65 -8.88 10.96
CA ALA A 38 1.71 -7.89 9.89
C ALA A 38 2.02 -8.52 8.52
N TYR A 39 1.77 -9.81 8.29
CA TYR A 39 2.09 -10.46 7.01
C TYR A 39 1.44 -9.75 5.81
N ASP A 40 0.15 -9.42 5.90
CA ASP A 40 -0.56 -8.69 4.84
C ASP A 40 0.04 -7.30 4.61
N ASN A 41 0.46 -6.64 5.70
CA ASN A 41 1.11 -5.34 5.62
C ASN A 41 2.51 -5.44 5.00
N ALA A 42 3.28 -6.49 5.28
CA ALA A 42 4.60 -6.68 4.68
C ALA A 42 4.49 -6.86 3.16
N ALA A 43 3.49 -7.62 2.68
CA ALA A 43 3.21 -7.76 1.26
C ALA A 43 2.78 -6.42 0.63
N ALA A 44 1.86 -5.71 1.28
CA ALA A 44 1.42 -4.38 0.83
C ALA A 44 2.58 -3.38 0.78
N GLU A 45 3.40 -3.30 1.83
CA GLU A 45 4.59 -2.45 1.91
C GLU A 45 5.62 -2.77 0.83
N THR A 46 5.81 -4.06 0.53
CA THR A 46 6.68 -4.49 -0.57
C THR A 46 6.17 -3.98 -1.91
N VAL A 47 4.87 -4.14 -2.19
CA VAL A 47 4.24 -3.65 -3.43
C VAL A 47 4.33 -2.12 -3.51
N ILE A 48 4.09 -1.40 -2.41
CA ILE A 48 4.22 0.05 -2.37
C ILE A 48 5.68 0.50 -2.54
N GLY A 49 6.65 -0.26 -2.01
CA GLY A 49 8.07 -0.03 -2.25
C GLY A 49 8.44 -0.18 -3.73
N LEU A 50 7.92 -1.22 -4.39
CA LEU A 50 8.10 -1.43 -5.83
C LEU A 50 7.46 -0.32 -6.64
N TYR A 51 6.20 0.03 -6.35
CA TYR A 51 5.50 1.14 -6.98
C TYR A 51 6.33 2.42 -6.90
N LYS A 52 6.85 2.76 -5.71
CA LYS A 52 7.68 3.97 -5.53
C LYS A 52 8.97 3.96 -6.35
N ASN A 53 9.59 2.80 -6.52
CA ASN A 53 10.86 2.66 -7.23
C ASN A 53 10.69 2.53 -8.74
N GLU A 54 9.63 1.89 -9.20
CA GLU A 54 9.39 1.57 -10.61
C GLU A 54 8.52 2.62 -11.30
N GLU A 55 7.57 3.26 -10.60
CA GLU A 55 6.55 4.15 -11.18
C GLU A 55 6.91 5.64 -11.00
N VAL A 56 7.13 6.13 -9.78
CA VAL A 56 7.36 7.59 -9.52
C VAL A 56 8.84 8.01 -9.57
N ALA A 57 9.78 7.06 -9.62
CA ALA A 57 11.20 7.39 -9.62
C ALA A 57 11.56 8.29 -10.82
N LYS A 58 12.51 9.22 -10.64
CA LYS A 58 12.91 10.15 -11.72
C LYS A 58 13.41 9.46 -13.00
N THR A 59 13.91 8.23 -12.86
CA THR A 59 14.41 7.40 -13.96
C THR A 59 13.35 6.41 -14.47
N SER A 60 12.13 6.46 -13.92
CA SER A 60 11.05 5.57 -14.32
C SER A 60 10.70 5.77 -15.80
N PRO A 61 10.48 4.69 -16.57
CA PRO A 61 9.99 4.79 -17.93
C PRO A 61 8.54 5.31 -18.01
N PHE A 62 7.80 5.29 -16.90
CA PHE A 62 6.43 5.78 -16.84
C PHE A 62 6.39 7.31 -16.71
N VAL A 63 7.43 7.93 -16.11
CA VAL A 63 7.49 9.38 -15.92
C VAL A 63 7.95 10.06 -17.22
N THR A 64 6.98 10.49 -18.03
CA THR A 64 7.24 11.19 -19.30
C THR A 64 7.33 12.71 -19.16
N GLY A 65 7.13 13.26 -17.97
CA GLY A 65 7.14 14.69 -17.71
C GLY A 65 6.83 15.02 -16.24
N PRO A 66 6.76 16.32 -15.87
CA PRO A 66 6.46 16.73 -14.50
C PRO A 66 5.03 16.32 -14.10
N LEU A 67 4.89 15.67 -12.94
CA LEU A 67 3.59 15.37 -12.32
C LEU A 67 3.07 16.63 -11.62
N LYS A 68 2.06 17.30 -12.17
CA LYS A 68 1.56 18.59 -11.67
C LYS A 68 0.15 18.51 -11.11
N THR A 69 -0.60 17.50 -11.52
CA THR A 69 -2.02 17.33 -11.19
C THR A 69 -2.28 15.91 -10.68
N LEU A 70 -3.42 15.72 -10.01
CA LEU A 70 -3.88 14.39 -9.60
C LEU A 70 -4.04 13.47 -10.82
N ALA A 71 -4.59 13.99 -11.92
CA ALA A 71 -4.78 13.22 -13.15
C ALA A 71 -3.46 12.69 -13.74
N ASP A 72 -2.36 13.44 -13.60
CA ASP A 72 -1.04 12.97 -14.05
C ASP A 72 -0.61 11.72 -13.27
N VAL A 73 -0.82 11.73 -11.95
CA VAL A 73 -0.48 10.62 -11.04
C VAL A 73 -1.42 9.43 -11.26
N GLU A 74 -2.72 9.68 -11.44
CA GLU A 74 -3.69 8.62 -11.71
C GLU A 74 -3.36 7.88 -13.01
N LYS A 75 -3.08 8.63 -14.09
CA LYS A 75 -2.69 8.02 -15.37
C LYS A 75 -1.40 7.21 -15.24
N LEU A 76 -0.38 7.78 -14.59
CA LEU A 76 0.89 7.11 -14.33
C LEU A 76 0.67 5.79 -13.57
N THR A 77 -0.20 5.82 -12.56
CA THR A 77 -0.55 4.67 -11.73
C THR A 77 -1.23 3.58 -12.57
N PHE A 78 -2.18 3.96 -13.43
CA PHE A 78 -2.86 3.00 -14.30
C PHE A 78 -1.92 2.37 -15.33
N ASP A 79 -1.02 3.16 -15.93
CA ASP A 79 -0.04 2.65 -16.89
C ASP A 79 0.91 1.65 -16.22
N TRP A 80 1.38 1.95 -14.99
CA TRP A 80 2.20 1.03 -14.22
C TRP A 80 1.43 -0.22 -13.79
N LEU A 81 0.17 -0.09 -13.33
CA LEU A 81 -0.66 -1.23 -12.94
C LEU A 81 -0.92 -2.19 -14.11
N ASP A 82 -1.22 -1.65 -15.30
CA ASP A 82 -1.40 -2.46 -16.50
C ASP A 82 -0.10 -3.20 -16.87
N TRP A 83 1.05 -2.53 -16.78
CA TRP A 83 2.34 -3.21 -16.97
C TRP A 83 2.64 -4.24 -15.89
N TYR A 84 2.46 -3.90 -14.61
CA TYR A 84 2.72 -4.77 -13.46
C TYR A 84 1.91 -6.07 -13.55
N ASN A 85 0.63 -5.99 -13.91
CA ASN A 85 -0.24 -7.17 -13.95
C ASN A 85 -0.05 -8.00 -15.23
N ASN A 86 0.16 -7.37 -16.38
CA ASN A 86 0.07 -8.06 -17.66
C ASN A 86 1.42 -8.33 -18.34
N ARG A 87 2.50 -7.64 -17.93
CA ARG A 87 3.78 -7.65 -18.68
C ARG A 87 5.02 -7.76 -17.80
N ARG A 88 4.95 -7.38 -16.52
CA ARG A 88 6.07 -7.46 -15.58
C ARG A 88 6.41 -8.93 -15.32
N LEU A 89 7.69 -9.26 -15.45
CA LEU A 89 8.20 -10.55 -15.02
C LEU A 89 8.18 -10.59 -13.50
N HIS A 90 7.35 -11.46 -12.93
CA HIS A 90 7.32 -11.72 -11.50
C HIS A 90 8.27 -12.87 -11.20
N GLU A 91 9.09 -12.72 -10.16
CA GLU A 91 10.06 -13.76 -9.74
C GLU A 91 9.40 -15.07 -9.29
N TYR A 92 8.06 -15.09 -9.20
CA TYR A 92 7.28 -16.29 -8.95
C TYR A 92 5.99 -16.32 -9.76
N LEU A 93 5.90 -17.24 -10.72
CA LEU A 93 4.66 -17.73 -11.34
C LEU A 93 4.87 -19.18 -11.80
N SER A 94 4.75 -20.14 -10.86
CA SER A 94 4.28 -21.52 -11.10
C SER A 94 4.43 -22.39 -9.83
N VAL A 95 3.34 -22.60 -9.08
CA VAL A 95 2.62 -23.88 -8.86
C VAL A 95 1.17 -23.53 -8.58
#